data_AF-A0A1H2TSJ0-F1
#
_entry.id   AF-A0A1H2TSJ0-F1
#
_cell.length_a   1.000
_cell.length_b   1.000
_cell.length_c   1.000
_cell.angle_alpha   90.00
_cell.angle_beta   90.00
_cell.angle_gamma   90.00
#
_symmetry.space_group_name_H-M   'P 1'
#
loop_
_entity.id
_entity.type
_entity.pdbx_description
1 polymer ?
#
loop_
_entity_poly.entity_id
_entity_poly.type
_entity_poly.pdbx_seq_one_letter_code
_entity_poly.pdbx_strand_id
1 'polypeptide(L)'
;MKMKYGELSSKQLDAYRKKLHSKVFWLLLYVDPKTRDQYPNVDVNKYFESLMQQINGFNCLLNYPEEVVELLSLLEAAKIEYNKEFFNYRLYHKYVLDAHAMIDKLQFGVG
;
A
#
# COMPACT_ATOMS: atom_id res chain seq x y z
N MET A 1 13.48 -17.52 3.75
CA MET A 1 13.93 -17.11 2.40
C MET A 1 15.25 -16.34 2.52
N LYS A 2 16.29 -16.74 1.78
CA LYS A 2 17.60 -16.05 1.81
C LYS A 2 17.56 -14.82 0.90
N MET A 3 17.92 -13.68 1.44
CA MET A 3 17.83 -12.36 0.80
C MET A 3 19.19 -11.69 0.73
N LYS A 4 19.28 -10.59 -0.03
CA LYS A 4 20.46 -9.72 -0.10
C LYS A 4 20.99 -9.26 1.27
N TYR A 5 20.10 -9.09 2.26
CA TYR A 5 20.43 -8.55 3.59
C TYR A 5 20.21 -9.53 4.75
N GLY A 6 20.18 -10.84 4.48
CA GLY A 6 20.01 -11.88 5.51
C GLY A 6 18.84 -12.80 5.21
N GLU A 7 18.33 -13.49 6.23
CA GLU A 7 17.21 -14.40 6.09
C GLU A 7 15.90 -13.77 6.54
N LEU A 8 14.87 -13.93 5.71
CA LEU A 8 13.52 -13.49 6.00
C LEU A 8 12.69 -14.69 6.49
N SER A 9 12.28 -14.62 7.75
CA SER A 9 11.39 -15.60 8.38
C SER A 9 9.91 -15.31 8.07
N SER A 10 9.07 -16.33 8.15
CA SER A 10 7.60 -16.18 8.04
C SER A 10 7.05 -15.17 9.05
N LYS A 11 7.54 -15.17 10.29
CA LYS A 11 7.14 -14.20 11.31
C LYS A 11 7.44 -12.75 10.92
N GLN A 12 8.58 -12.49 10.27
CA GLN A 12 8.93 -11.15 9.77
C GLN A 12 8.03 -10.74 8.60
N LEU A 13 7.67 -11.68 7.73
CA LEU A 13 6.74 -11.47 6.64
C LEU A 13 5.33 -11.14 7.14
N ASP A 14 4.82 -11.90 8.11
CA ASP A 14 3.51 -11.64 8.71
C ASP A 14 3.48 -10.28 9.42
N ALA A 15 4.55 -9.93 10.14
CA ALA A 15 4.68 -8.63 10.76
C ALA A 15 4.73 -7.50 9.72
N TYR A 16 5.38 -7.73 8.57
CA TYR A 16 5.40 -6.79 7.46
C TYR A 16 4.01 -6.64 6.83
N ARG A 17 3.28 -7.73 6.56
CA ARG A 17 1.90 -7.66 6.04
C ARG A 17 1.00 -6.83 6.95
N LYS A 18 1.03 -7.09 8.26
CA LYS A 18 0.25 -6.32 9.24
C LYS A 18 0.56 -4.82 9.18
N LYS A 19 1.84 -4.46 9.11
CA LYS A 19 2.27 -3.06 8.94
C LYS A 19 1.78 -2.47 7.63
N LEU A 20 1.79 -3.25 6.55
CA LEU A 20 1.35 -2.81 5.23
C LEU A 20 -0.16 -2.55 5.21
N HIS A 21 -0.97 -3.45 5.80
CA HIS A 21 -2.41 -3.24 5.98
C HIS A 21 -2.67 -1.93 6.72
N SER A 22 -2.01 -1.70 7.86
CA SER A 22 -2.17 -0.45 8.60
C SER A 22 -1.84 0.76 7.75
N LYS A 23 -0.74 0.73 6.97
CA LYS A 23 -0.35 1.85 6.11
C LYS A 23 -1.35 2.13 4.99
N VAL A 24 -1.85 1.10 4.32
CA VAL A 24 -2.89 1.26 3.29
C VAL A 24 -4.19 1.75 3.92
N PHE A 25 -4.56 1.27 5.11
CA PHE A 25 -5.75 1.73 5.83
C PHE A 25 -5.68 3.22 6.20
N TRP A 26 -4.51 3.73 6.58
CA TRP A 26 -4.32 5.15 6.90
C TRP A 26 -4.69 6.11 5.75
N LEU A 27 -4.53 5.68 4.50
CA LEU A 27 -4.97 6.45 3.33
C LEU A 27 -6.48 6.77 3.38
N LEU A 28 -7.30 5.84 3.87
CA LEU A 28 -8.73 6.08 4.05
C LEU A 28 -8.97 7.20 5.06
N LEU A 29 -8.30 7.14 6.21
CA LEU A 29 -8.48 8.10 7.30
C LEU A 29 -8.04 9.52 6.95
N TYR A 30 -7.00 9.67 6.14
CA TYR A 30 -6.50 10.99 5.72
C TYR A 30 -7.43 11.69 4.74
N VAL A 31 -8.29 10.96 4.03
CA VAL A 31 -9.16 11.50 2.98
C VAL A 31 -10.64 11.46 3.36
N ASP A 32 -11.03 10.63 4.33
CA ASP A 32 -12.42 10.50 4.79
C ASP A 32 -12.96 11.85 5.31
N PRO A 33 -14.13 12.31 4.80
CA PRO A 33 -14.75 13.56 5.23
C PRO A 33 -14.97 13.72 6.74
N LYS A 34 -15.07 12.61 7.50
CA LYS A 34 -15.31 12.61 8.94
C LYS A 34 -14.02 12.67 9.76
N THR A 35 -12.88 12.30 9.18
CA THR A 35 -11.62 12.18 9.92
C THR A 35 -10.49 13.05 9.37
N ARG A 36 -10.55 13.54 8.11
CA ARG A 36 -9.46 14.30 7.49
C ARG A 36 -9.02 15.51 8.33
N ASP A 37 -9.96 16.18 8.98
CA ASP A 37 -9.70 17.40 9.76
C ASP A 37 -8.85 17.13 11.01
N GLN A 38 -8.72 15.87 11.43
CA GLN A 38 -7.84 15.44 12.51
C GLN A 38 -6.37 15.33 12.05
N TYR A 39 -6.12 15.39 10.74
CA TYR A 39 -4.81 15.19 10.12
C TYR A 39 -4.41 16.34 9.17
N PRO A 40 -4.52 17.62 9.59
CA PRO A 40 -4.36 18.77 8.68
C PRO A 40 -2.95 18.93 8.09
N ASN A 41 -1.94 18.33 8.72
CA ASN A 41 -0.53 18.42 8.30
C ASN A 41 -0.08 17.23 7.45
N VAL A 42 -0.97 16.31 7.11
CA VAL A 42 -0.63 15.13 6.31
C VAL A 42 -0.70 15.47 4.83
N ASP A 43 0.46 15.40 4.16
CA ASP A 43 0.53 15.40 2.71
C ASP A 43 0.23 13.98 2.18
N VAL A 44 -0.99 13.79 1.69
CA VAL A 44 -1.48 12.50 1.19
C VAL A 44 -0.70 12.04 -0.03
N ASN A 45 -0.27 12.95 -0.92
CA ASN A 45 0.52 12.58 -2.10
C ASN A 45 1.91 12.08 -1.71
N LYS A 46 2.56 12.78 -0.79
CA LYS A 46 3.84 12.34 -0.23
C LYS A 46 3.72 11.01 0.53
N TYR A 47 2.58 10.78 1.19
CA TYR A 47 2.30 9.51 1.84
C TYR A 47 2.18 8.36 0.82
N PHE A 48 1.41 8.56 -0.26
CA PHE A 48 1.32 7.61 -1.38
C PHE A 48 2.71 7.28 -1.93
N GLU A 49 3.52 8.30 -2.26
CA GLU A 49 4.85 8.12 -2.82
C GLU A 49 5.77 7.33 -1.89
N SER A 50 5.79 7.69 -0.62
CA SER A 50 6.60 7.00 0.39
C SER A 50 6.17 5.54 0.56
N LEU A 51 4.86 5.28 0.57
CA LEU A 51 4.30 3.93 0.67
C LEU A 51 4.65 3.08 -0.56
N MET A 52 4.41 3.60 -1.76
CA MET A 52 4.69 2.89 -3.02
C MET A 52 6.19 2.65 -3.22
N GLN A 53 7.05 3.62 -2.88
CA GLN A 53 8.50 3.44 -2.89
C GLN A 53 8.94 2.34 -1.92
N GLN A 54 8.35 2.27 -0.72
CA GLN A 54 8.65 1.20 0.23
C GLN A 54 8.23 -0.18 -0.30
N ILE A 55 7.03 -0.28 -0.88
CA ILE A 55 6.53 -1.52 -1.50
C ILE A 55 7.45 -1.92 -2.66
N ASN A 56 7.83 -1.00 -3.54
CA ASN A 56 8.73 -1.27 -4.65
C ASN A 56 10.13 -1.72 -4.19
N GLY A 57 10.69 -1.09 -3.15
CA GLY A 57 11.95 -1.52 -2.56
C GLY A 57 11.89 -2.96 -2.02
N PHE A 58 10.75 -3.35 -1.43
CA PHE A 58 10.51 -4.72 -1.01
C PHE A 58 10.28 -5.66 -2.21
N ASN A 59 9.63 -5.19 -3.27
CA ASN A 59 9.44 -5.93 -4.51
C ASN A 59 10.78 -6.37 -5.13
N CYS A 60 11.75 -5.45 -5.20
CA CYS A 60 13.11 -5.74 -5.68
C CYS A 60 13.80 -6.82 -4.84
N LEU A 61 13.53 -6.86 -3.53
CA LEU A 61 14.06 -7.87 -2.64
C LEU A 61 13.43 -9.25 -2.89
N LEU A 62 12.15 -9.29 -3.24
CA LEU A 62 11.37 -10.52 -3.48
C LEU A 62 11.46 -11.06 -4.92
N ASN A 63 12.29 -10.46 -5.78
CA ASN A 63 12.38 -10.80 -7.20
C ASN A 63 11.05 -10.60 -7.98
N TYR A 64 10.37 -9.49 -7.69
CA TYR A 64 9.24 -8.99 -8.49
C TYR A 64 8.02 -9.93 -8.62
N PRO A 65 7.41 -10.40 -7.52
CA PRO A 65 6.13 -11.12 -7.57
C PRO A 65 5.02 -10.32 -8.26
N GLU A 66 4.19 -11.01 -9.04
CA GLU A 66 3.10 -10.40 -9.83
C GLU A 66 2.06 -9.69 -8.96
N GLU A 67 1.82 -10.19 -7.75
CA GLU A 67 0.85 -9.63 -6.82
C GLU A 67 1.24 -8.22 -6.35
N VAL A 68 2.55 -7.90 -6.34
CA VAL A 68 3.01 -6.55 -6.01
C VAL A 68 2.74 -5.57 -7.16
N VAL A 69 2.71 -6.03 -8.40
CA VAL A 69 2.33 -5.20 -9.55
C VAL A 69 0.87 -4.76 -9.39
N GLU A 70 -0.04 -5.72 -9.12
CA GLU A 70 -1.45 -5.42 -8.90
C GLU A 70 -1.65 -4.45 -7.72
N LEU A 71 -0.96 -4.67 -6.60
CA LEU A 71 -0.99 -3.78 -5.44
C LEU A 71 -0.55 -2.35 -5.79
N LEU A 72 0.58 -2.19 -6.50
CA LEU A 72 1.09 -0.88 -6.90
C LEU A 72 0.15 -0.20 -7.91
N SER A 73 -0.43 -0.94 -8.85
CA SER A 73 -1.41 -0.40 -9.79
C SER A 73 -2.67 0.12 -9.11
N LEU A 74 -3.18 -0.58 -8.09
CA LEU A 74 -4.35 -0.12 -7.31
C LEU A 74 -4.04 1.14 -6.50
N LEU A 75 -2.84 1.22 -5.89
CA LEU A 75 -2.41 2.41 -5.16
C LEU A 75 -2.20 3.61 -6.09
N GLU A 76 -1.64 3.39 -7.28
CA GLU A 76 -1.50 4.45 -8.29
C GLU A 76 -2.86 4.92 -8.79
N ALA A 77 -3.81 4.01 -9.04
CA ALA A 77 -5.18 4.37 -9.42
C ALA A 77 -5.87 5.22 -8.33
N ALA A 78 -5.68 4.88 -7.06
CA ALA A 78 -6.17 5.69 -5.94
C ALA A 78 -5.52 7.09 -5.91
N LYS A 79 -4.21 7.17 -6.10
CA LYS A 79 -3.49 8.46 -6.17
C LYS A 79 -3.98 9.32 -7.34
N ILE A 80 -4.15 8.73 -8.52
CA ILE A 80 -4.69 9.43 -9.70
C ILE A 80 -6.08 9.96 -9.39
N GLU A 81 -6.98 9.13 -8.83
CA GLU A 81 -8.33 9.55 -8.46
C GLU A 81 -8.32 10.70 -7.45
N TYR A 82 -7.47 10.63 -6.43
CA TYR A 82 -7.31 11.68 -5.42
C TYR A 82 -6.91 13.04 -6.02
N ASN A 83 -6.11 13.05 -7.09
CA ASN A 83 -5.60 14.27 -7.73
C ASN A 83 -6.49 14.78 -8.88
N LYS A 84 -7.64 14.16 -9.16
CA LYS A 84 -8.57 14.66 -10.17
C LYS A 84 -9.24 15.96 -9.70
N GLU A 85 -9.50 16.85 -10.65
CA GLU A 85 -10.31 18.05 -10.44
C GLU A 85 -11.68 17.70 -9.83
N PHE A 86 -12.30 16.62 -10.34
CA PHE A 86 -13.55 16.07 -9.83
C PHE A 86 -13.30 14.79 -9.03
N PHE A 87 -12.74 14.96 -7.82
CA PHE A 87 -12.44 13.86 -6.91
C PHE A 87 -13.67 13.00 -6.58
N ASN A 88 -13.64 11.71 -6.92
CA ASN A 88 -14.66 10.74 -6.53
C ASN A 88 -14.20 9.90 -5.32
N TYR A 89 -14.62 10.32 -4.13
CA TYR A 89 -14.30 9.62 -2.88
C TYR A 89 -14.69 8.14 -2.89
N ARG A 90 -15.84 7.77 -3.48
CA ARG A 90 -16.28 6.36 -3.50
C ARG A 90 -15.34 5.50 -4.34
N LEU A 91 -14.89 6.02 -5.47
CA LEU A 91 -13.97 5.31 -6.37
C LEU A 91 -12.56 5.21 -5.74
N TYR A 92 -12.08 6.30 -5.16
CA TYR A 92 -10.85 6.32 -4.35
C TYR A 92 -10.88 5.27 -3.24
N HIS A 93 -11.95 5.28 -2.44
CA HIS A 93 -12.14 4.36 -1.32
C HIS A 93 -12.15 2.91 -1.79
N LYS A 94 -12.78 2.63 -2.93
CA LYS A 94 -12.74 1.30 -3.55
C LYS A 94 -11.30 0.88 -3.90
N TYR A 95 -10.54 1.71 -4.60
CA TYR A 95 -9.15 1.38 -4.95
C TYR A 95 -8.27 1.11 -3.74
N VAL A 96 -8.41 1.90 -2.67
CA VAL A 96 -7.65 1.69 -1.42
C VAL A 96 -8.06 0.38 -0.73
N LEU A 97 -9.36 0.03 -0.70
CA LEU A 97 -9.82 -1.24 -0.13
C LEU A 97 -9.39 -2.46 -0.97
N ASP A 98 -9.45 -2.35 -2.29
CA ASP A 98 -8.98 -3.41 -3.19
C ASP A 98 -7.46 -3.62 -3.00
N ALA A 99 -6.69 -2.53 -2.89
CA ALA A 99 -5.26 -2.59 -2.54
C ALA A 99 -5.03 -3.24 -1.17
N HIS A 100 -5.83 -2.89 -0.17
CA HIS A 100 -5.74 -3.49 1.17
C HIS A 100 -5.99 -5.00 1.15
N ALA A 101 -7.01 -5.46 0.41
CA ALA A 101 -7.30 -6.89 0.25
C ALA A 101 -6.20 -7.63 -0.53
N MET A 102 -5.52 -6.94 -1.45
CA MET A 102 -4.44 -7.52 -2.25
C MET A 102 -3.22 -7.94 -1.41
N ILE A 103 -2.99 -7.28 -0.27
CA ILE A 103 -1.89 -7.59 0.65
C ILE A 103 -1.95 -9.04 1.16
N ASP A 104 -3.16 -9.58 1.38
CA ASP A 104 -3.33 -10.96 1.87
C ASP A 104 -2.88 -12.00 0.84
N LYS A 105 -2.99 -11.65 -0.44
CA LYS A 105 -2.63 -12.52 -1.56
C LYS A 105 -1.14 -12.49 -1.90
N LEU A 106 -0.34 -11.59 -1.31
CA LEU A 106 1.10 -11.49 -1.58
C LEU A 106 1.81 -12.81 -1.25
N GLN A 107 2.06 -13.68 -2.23
CA GLN A 107 2.78 -14.91 -1.98
C GLN A 107 4.27 -14.60 -1.83
N PHE A 108 4.76 -14.68 -0.60
CA PHE A 108 6.19 -14.62 -0.34
C PHE A 108 6.74 -16.02 -0.54
N GLY A 109 7.30 -16.26 -1.72
CA GLY A 109 7.75 -17.58 -2.17
C GLY A 109 8.31 -18.44 -1.05
N VAL A 110 7.55 -19.46 -0.66
CA VAL A 110 8.08 -20.71 -0.13
C VAL A 110 8.09 -21.64 -1.32
N GLY A 111 9.11 -21.49 -2.16
CA GLY A 111 9.55 -22.52 -3.10
C GLY A 111 10.60 -23.37 -2.41
#